data_AF-A0A0C1K0I8-F1
#
_entry.id   AF-A0A0C1K0I8-F1
#
_cell.length_a   1.000
_cell.length_b   1.000
_cell.length_c   1.000
_cell.angle_alpha   90.00
_cell.angle_beta   90.00
_cell.angle_gamma   90.00
#
_symmetry.space_group_name_H-M   'P 1'
#
loop_
_entity.id
_entity.type
_entity.pdbx_description
1 polymer ?
#
loop_
_entity_poly.entity_id
_entity_poly.type
_entity_poly.pdbx_seq_one_letter_code
_entity_poly.pdbx_strand_id
1 'polypeptide(L)'
;MRNRKKGIAGKWSGESETTQLEESALALKIYNQRLLKVRIEGKDVWIKPDISFMNLGANELAVNSTSMGKHLKDAESLASYNAKGFIEFEQEVFDFLQKQSILPPSLMVTLQEIESMKGAPSLRQAKMDMQAIQNEKAKEIISLYASLDRLMEKYLSHPEKPDLKREIIRLKDKIEQHEKEVYNHYKDYLRLKSEVYIQKSSEIKNLFKKFRSQLKREIDQLPSDLAKVQQLQHINDLTLKFELAIDVFYRQKNKEVNSVLDFQVNYLEIHAMMSNCVEFFCKSAEDRTGRVDDKIQENKAFQAIFGRVPFGPEDQEYIDKFISPLIHQYSVSQNNTEKKFWRSRGADQPSTQSPFTCQN
;
A
#
# COMPACT_ATOMS: atom_id res chain seq x y z
N MET A 1 7.19 34.44 13.96
CA MET A 1 7.55 34.27 15.39
C MET A 1 6.89 33.01 15.94
N ARG A 2 7.66 32.00 16.35
CA ARG A 2 7.16 30.81 17.06
C ARG A 2 6.91 31.18 18.52
N ASN A 3 5.71 30.94 19.02
CA ASN A 3 5.29 31.33 20.36
C ASN A 3 5.95 30.40 21.40
N ARG A 4 7.19 30.72 21.80
CA ARG A 4 8.06 29.92 22.70
C ARG A 4 7.63 29.95 24.18
N LYS A 5 6.55 30.64 24.55
CA LYS A 5 6.17 30.88 25.96
C LYS A 5 5.31 29.79 26.63
N LYS A 6 5.00 28.67 25.96
CA LYS A 6 4.34 27.52 26.59
C LYS A 6 5.15 26.26 26.37
N GLY A 7 6.03 25.96 27.32
CA GLY A 7 6.65 24.63 27.47
C GLY A 7 5.61 23.62 27.94
N ILE A 8 4.75 23.17 27.03
CA ILE A 8 3.83 22.06 27.26
C ILE A 8 4.22 20.97 26.26
N ALA A 9 4.81 19.89 26.76
CA ALA A 9 4.97 18.67 26.00
C ALA A 9 3.60 18.24 25.44
N GLY A 10 3.51 18.07 24.12
CA GLY A 10 2.42 17.31 23.50
C GLY A 10 1.09 18.02 23.24
N LYS A 11 0.97 19.35 23.31
CA LYS A 11 -0.23 20.04 22.76
C LYS A 11 0.07 20.63 21.39
N TRP A 12 0.01 19.74 20.38
CA TRP A 12 -0.14 20.11 18.98
C TRP A 12 -1.58 20.64 18.80
N SER A 13 -1.72 21.92 18.43
CA SER A 13 -3.00 22.55 18.12
C SER A 13 -3.25 22.67 16.62
N GLY A 14 -2.55 21.88 15.79
CA GLY A 14 -2.92 21.66 14.39
C GLY A 14 -3.70 20.35 14.31
N GLU A 15 -4.67 20.27 13.40
CA GLU A 15 -5.42 19.04 13.10
C GLU A 15 -4.52 17.81 13.19
N SER A 16 -4.97 16.85 14.01
CA SER A 16 -4.19 15.65 14.29
C SER A 16 -3.92 14.92 12.97
N GLU A 17 -2.73 14.31 12.83
CA GLU A 17 -2.34 13.51 11.67
C GLU A 17 -3.42 12.48 11.30
N THR A 18 -4.06 11.91 12.31
CA THR A 18 -5.22 11.05 12.20
C THR A 18 -6.40 11.71 11.50
N THR A 19 -6.80 12.91 11.94
CA THR A 19 -7.97 13.62 11.37
C THR A 19 -7.78 13.88 9.88
N GLN A 20 -6.58 14.28 9.48
CA GLN A 20 -6.26 14.54 8.06
C GLN A 20 -6.24 13.25 7.23
N LEU A 21 -5.78 12.12 7.81
CA LEU A 21 -5.83 10.81 7.16
C LEU A 21 -7.28 10.29 7.05
N GLU A 22 -8.10 10.49 8.08
CA GLU A 22 -9.54 10.15 8.07
C GLU A 22 -10.31 10.98 7.03
N GLU A 23 -10.02 12.27 6.94
CA GLU A 23 -10.59 13.17 5.93
C GLU A 23 -10.16 12.79 4.51
N SER A 24 -8.89 12.43 4.31
CA SER A 24 -8.38 11.96 3.02
C SER A 24 -9.02 10.63 2.62
N ALA A 25 -9.11 9.67 3.54
CA ALA A 25 -9.77 8.39 3.31
C ALA A 25 -11.27 8.57 3.00
N LEU A 26 -11.95 9.48 3.71
CA LEU A 26 -13.34 9.83 3.44
C LEU A 26 -13.51 10.46 2.06
N ALA A 27 -12.64 11.40 1.70
CA ALA A 27 -12.66 12.04 0.39
C ALA A 27 -12.52 11.00 -0.72
N LEU A 28 -11.55 10.08 -0.61
CA LEU A 28 -11.37 8.99 -1.56
C LEU A 28 -12.61 8.07 -1.63
N LYS A 29 -13.19 7.70 -0.49
CA LYS A 29 -14.39 6.86 -0.43
C LYS A 29 -15.61 7.47 -1.13
N ILE A 30 -15.79 8.79 -1.07
CA ILE A 30 -16.89 9.49 -1.77
C ILE A 30 -16.78 9.31 -3.30
N TYR A 31 -15.58 9.20 -3.83
CA TYR A 31 -15.35 9.01 -5.27
C TYR A 31 -15.28 7.54 -5.70
N ASN A 32 -15.12 6.62 -4.75
CA ASN A 32 -15.00 5.19 -5.05
C ASN A 32 -16.24 4.66 -5.78
N GLN A 33 -16.02 3.83 -6.80
CA GLN A 33 -17.05 3.19 -7.63
C GLN A 33 -18.03 4.18 -8.33
N ARG A 34 -17.66 5.46 -8.45
CA ARG A 34 -18.43 6.48 -9.17
C ARG A 34 -17.89 6.72 -10.56
N LEU A 35 -18.76 6.90 -11.56
CA LEU A 35 -18.32 7.36 -12.88
C LEU A 35 -17.87 8.83 -12.80
N LEU A 36 -16.57 9.07 -13.00
CA LEU A 36 -15.94 10.37 -13.08
C LEU A 36 -15.57 10.65 -14.54
N LYS A 37 -15.91 11.84 -15.01
CA LYS A 37 -15.46 12.31 -16.32
C LYS A 37 -14.07 12.93 -16.16
N VAL A 38 -13.06 12.34 -16.77
CA VAL A 38 -11.69 12.85 -16.78
C VAL A 38 -11.25 13.12 -18.21
N ARG A 39 -10.35 14.09 -18.37
CA ARG A 39 -9.79 14.41 -19.69
C ARG A 39 -8.40 13.80 -19.81
N ILE A 40 -8.26 12.80 -20.67
CA ILE A 40 -6.99 12.11 -20.95
C ILE A 40 -6.64 12.39 -22.40
N GLU A 41 -5.47 12.97 -22.66
CA GLU A 41 -4.99 13.28 -24.02
C GLU A 41 -6.01 14.08 -24.86
N GLY A 42 -6.67 15.05 -24.22
CA GLY A 42 -7.66 15.91 -24.86
C GLY A 42 -9.05 15.28 -25.06
N LYS A 43 -9.22 13.97 -24.82
CA LYS A 43 -10.49 13.24 -24.93
C LYS A 43 -11.16 13.10 -23.57
N ASP A 44 -12.50 13.13 -23.58
CA ASP A 44 -13.31 12.85 -22.40
C ASP A 44 -13.43 11.34 -22.21
N VAL A 45 -12.94 10.84 -21.07
CA VAL A 45 -13.00 9.44 -20.67
C VAL A 45 -13.81 9.34 -19.38
N TRP A 46 -14.69 8.35 -19.30
CA TRP A 46 -15.41 8.05 -18.06
C TRP A 46 -14.68 6.95 -17.32
N ILE A 47 -14.13 7.27 -16.15
CA ILE A 47 -13.46 6.32 -15.27
C ILE A 47 -14.38 5.98 -14.11
N LYS A 48 -14.39 4.73 -13.69
CA LYS A 48 -15.01 4.32 -12.43
C LYS A 48 -13.86 3.89 -11.53
N PRO A 49 -13.39 4.73 -10.59
CA PRO A 49 -12.24 4.38 -9.79
C PRO A 49 -12.66 3.26 -8.83
N ASP A 50 -11.78 2.27 -8.68
CA ASP A 50 -11.89 1.24 -7.67
C ASP A 50 -10.78 1.48 -6.65
N ILE A 51 -11.16 2.06 -5.51
CA ILE A 51 -10.22 2.59 -4.53
C ILE A 51 -10.15 1.60 -3.37
N SER A 52 -8.93 1.10 -3.16
CA SER A 52 -8.53 0.40 -1.94
C SER A 52 -7.44 1.20 -1.23
N PHE A 53 -7.39 1.12 0.08
CA PHE A 53 -6.36 1.77 0.89
C PHE A 53 -6.01 0.89 2.09
N MET A 54 -4.75 0.96 2.51
CA MET A 54 -4.22 0.25 3.66
C MET A 54 -3.48 1.22 4.57
N ASN A 55 -3.62 1.04 5.88
CA ASN A 55 -2.84 1.74 6.88
C ASN A 55 -1.74 0.81 7.44
N LEU A 56 -0.57 0.86 6.80
CA LEU A 56 0.54 -0.06 7.05
C LEU A 56 1.61 0.52 8.00
N GLY A 57 1.35 1.63 8.68
CA GLY A 57 2.42 2.43 9.28
C GLY A 57 2.09 3.16 10.57
N ALA A 58 1.12 2.70 11.35
CA ALA A 58 0.93 3.23 12.69
C ALA A 58 1.88 2.50 13.65
N ASN A 59 2.99 3.15 14.02
CA ASN A 59 3.83 2.70 15.11
C ASN A 59 2.92 2.52 16.35
N GLU A 60 2.73 1.30 16.85
CA GLU A 60 1.85 1.03 18.00
C GLU A 60 2.22 1.91 19.19
N LEU A 61 3.51 2.26 19.34
CA LEU A 61 3.99 3.18 20.37
C LEU A 61 3.47 4.61 20.17
N ALA A 62 3.35 5.12 18.94
CA ALA A 62 2.83 6.46 18.67
C ALA A 62 1.30 6.54 18.85
N VAL A 63 0.60 5.44 18.53
CA VAL A 63 -0.85 5.26 18.78
C VAL A 63 -1.13 5.14 20.28
N ASN A 64 -0.28 4.46 21.05
CA ASN A 64 -0.53 4.22 22.48
C ASN A 64 0.06 5.31 23.41
N SER A 65 0.98 6.15 22.95
CA SER A 65 1.67 7.13 23.80
C SER A 65 0.92 8.44 24.06
N THR A 66 -0.19 8.72 23.36
CA THR A 66 -0.95 9.96 23.54
C THR A 66 -2.37 9.68 24.00
N SER A 67 -2.91 10.52 24.89
CA SER A 67 -4.32 10.43 25.31
C SER A 67 -5.31 10.57 24.13
N MET A 68 -4.88 11.18 23.02
CA MET A 68 -5.64 11.21 21.75
C MET A 68 -5.57 9.90 20.96
N GLY A 69 -4.55 9.08 21.15
CA GLY A 69 -4.48 7.78 20.49
C GLY A 69 -5.44 6.74 21.06
N LYS A 70 -5.97 6.96 22.28
CA LYS A 70 -7.18 6.26 22.79
C LYS A 70 -8.47 6.68 22.07
N HIS A 71 -8.47 7.83 21.39
CA HIS A 71 -9.58 8.32 20.57
C HIS A 71 -9.43 7.98 19.08
N LEU A 72 -8.32 7.33 18.68
CA LEU A 72 -8.30 6.56 17.44
C LEU A 72 -9.32 5.44 17.61
N LYS A 73 -10.55 5.72 17.18
CA LYS A 73 -11.64 4.78 17.19
C LYS A 73 -11.19 3.54 16.40
N ASP A 74 -11.00 2.47 17.16
CA ASP A 74 -11.10 1.09 16.73
C ASP A 74 -9.89 0.54 15.92
N ALA A 75 -8.82 0.17 16.65
CA ALA A 75 -7.73 -0.67 16.11
C ALA A 75 -8.25 -1.94 15.41
N GLU A 76 -9.42 -2.44 15.84
CA GLU A 76 -10.13 -3.53 15.17
C GLU A 76 -10.62 -3.14 13.77
N SER A 77 -11.21 -1.96 13.62
CA SER A 77 -11.63 -1.45 12.31
C SER A 77 -10.42 -1.28 11.39
N LEU A 78 -9.29 -0.75 11.88
CA LEU A 78 -8.05 -0.66 11.10
C LEU A 78 -7.52 -2.02 10.62
N ALA A 79 -7.58 -3.05 11.47
CA ALA A 79 -7.22 -4.41 11.07
C ALA A 79 -8.15 -4.94 9.96
N SER A 80 -9.45 -4.65 10.04
CA SER A 80 -10.43 -5.03 9.02
C SER A 80 -10.22 -4.28 7.68
N TYR A 81 -9.86 -2.99 7.70
CA TYR A 81 -9.46 -2.24 6.50
C TYR A 81 -8.22 -2.83 5.83
N ASN A 82 -7.18 -3.10 6.61
CA ASN A 82 -5.96 -3.74 6.09
C ASN A 82 -6.24 -5.14 5.56
N ALA A 83 -7.17 -5.88 6.17
CA ALA A 83 -7.58 -7.18 5.67
C ALA A 83 -8.22 -7.09 4.28
N LYS A 84 -9.15 -6.15 4.10
CA LYS A 84 -9.74 -5.90 2.77
C LYS A 84 -8.67 -5.53 1.75
N GLY A 85 -7.85 -4.52 2.04
CA GLY A 85 -6.85 -4.05 1.09
C GLY A 85 -5.84 -5.12 0.71
N PHE A 86 -5.42 -5.97 1.64
CA PHE A 86 -4.52 -7.07 1.33
C PHE A 86 -5.18 -8.17 0.47
N ILE A 87 -6.43 -8.54 0.77
CA ILE A 87 -7.15 -9.57 -0.01
C ILE A 87 -7.44 -9.08 -1.43
N GLU A 88 -7.79 -7.80 -1.60
CA GLU A 88 -7.96 -7.17 -2.92
C GLU A 88 -6.65 -7.14 -3.69
N PHE A 89 -5.56 -6.68 -3.06
CA PHE A 89 -4.22 -6.73 -3.63
C PHE A 89 -3.85 -8.13 -4.11
N GLU A 90 -4.07 -9.15 -3.27
CA GLU A 90 -3.76 -10.53 -3.62
C GLU A 90 -4.56 -11.01 -4.83
N GLN A 91 -5.88 -10.72 -4.87
CA GLN A 91 -6.75 -11.08 -5.99
C GLN A 91 -6.35 -10.34 -7.27
N GLU A 92 -6.03 -9.04 -7.19
CA GLU A 92 -5.59 -8.24 -8.34
C GLU A 92 -4.32 -8.80 -8.98
N VAL A 93 -3.34 -9.22 -8.18
CA VAL A 93 -2.10 -9.82 -8.68
C VAL A 93 -2.38 -11.16 -9.35
N PHE A 94 -3.22 -12.03 -8.76
CA PHE A 94 -3.62 -13.28 -9.40
C PHE A 94 -4.39 -13.05 -10.70
N ASP A 95 -5.34 -12.12 -10.72
CA ASP A 95 -6.11 -11.77 -11.92
C ASP A 95 -5.21 -11.22 -13.02
N PHE A 96 -4.23 -10.36 -12.67
CA PHE A 96 -3.24 -9.84 -13.60
C PHE A 96 -2.42 -10.96 -14.22
N LEU A 97 -1.88 -11.87 -13.39
CA LEU A 97 -1.08 -13.01 -13.85
C LEU A 97 -1.90 -13.95 -14.72
N GLN A 98 -3.15 -14.26 -14.34
CA GLN A 98 -4.02 -15.17 -15.10
C GLN A 98 -4.42 -14.63 -16.48
N LYS A 99 -4.45 -13.30 -16.65
CA LYS A 99 -4.75 -12.65 -17.94
C LYS A 99 -3.54 -12.61 -18.88
N GLN A 100 -2.35 -13.01 -18.44
CA GLN A 100 -1.15 -13.01 -19.28
C GLN A 100 -1.21 -14.16 -20.29
N SER A 101 -1.57 -13.84 -21.53
CA SER A 101 -1.68 -14.81 -22.65
C SER A 101 -0.37 -15.53 -22.98
N ILE A 102 0.76 -14.99 -22.55
CA ILE A 102 2.09 -15.56 -22.78
C ILE A 102 2.44 -16.69 -21.82
N LEU A 103 1.68 -16.90 -20.74
CA LEU A 103 1.96 -17.95 -19.76
C LEU A 103 1.53 -19.33 -20.29
N PRO A 104 2.44 -20.33 -20.29
CA PRO A 104 2.08 -21.69 -20.61
C PRO A 104 1.02 -22.27 -19.64
N PRO A 105 0.17 -23.21 -20.10
CA PRO A 105 -0.85 -23.85 -19.26
C PRO A 105 -0.31 -24.48 -17.97
N SER A 106 0.92 -25.01 -18.00
CA SER A 106 1.57 -25.62 -16.82
C SER A 106 1.86 -24.60 -15.71
N LEU A 107 2.15 -23.35 -16.07
CA LEU A 107 2.31 -22.25 -15.11
C LEU A 107 0.96 -21.82 -14.55
N MET A 108 -0.08 -21.76 -15.38
CA MET A 108 -1.44 -21.43 -14.95
C MET A 108 -1.97 -22.42 -13.90
N VAL A 109 -1.72 -23.72 -14.06
CA VAL A 109 -2.07 -24.73 -13.06
C VAL A 109 -1.33 -24.47 -11.74
N THR A 110 -0.02 -24.20 -11.81
CA THR A 110 0.77 -23.92 -10.60
C THR A 110 0.31 -22.63 -9.92
N LEU A 111 -0.09 -21.60 -10.68
CA LEU A 111 -0.65 -20.36 -10.15
C LEU A 111 -1.98 -20.59 -9.41
N GLN A 112 -2.86 -21.41 -9.97
CA GLN A 112 -4.13 -21.80 -9.34
C GLN A 112 -3.92 -22.63 -8.06
N GLU A 113 -2.89 -23.49 -8.03
CA GLU A 113 -2.50 -24.22 -6.82
C GLU A 113 -2.05 -23.27 -5.69
N ILE A 114 -1.32 -22.21 -6.05
CA ILE A 114 -0.89 -21.15 -5.11
C ILE A 114 -2.11 -20.36 -4.61
N GLU A 115 -2.95 -19.82 -5.51
CA GLU A 115 -4.13 -19.01 -5.16
C GLU A 115 -5.10 -19.76 -4.24
N SER A 116 -5.35 -21.03 -4.55
CA SER A 116 -6.25 -21.88 -3.77
C SER A 116 -5.66 -22.34 -2.43
N MET A 117 -4.37 -22.04 -2.17
CA MET A 117 -3.61 -22.53 -1.02
C MET A 117 -3.80 -24.04 -0.80
N LYS A 118 -3.79 -24.79 -1.92
CA LYS A 118 -4.01 -26.24 -1.98
C LYS A 118 -5.37 -26.67 -1.40
N GLY A 119 -6.46 -26.02 -1.84
CA GLY A 119 -7.84 -26.52 -1.71
C GLY A 119 -8.40 -26.65 -0.29
N ALA A 120 -8.01 -25.78 0.65
CA ALA A 120 -8.50 -25.84 2.03
C ALA A 120 -10.03 -25.55 2.11
N PRO A 121 -10.88 -26.50 2.57
CA PRO A 121 -12.33 -26.31 2.58
C PRO A 121 -12.80 -25.14 3.44
N SER A 122 -12.11 -24.87 4.56
CA SER A 122 -12.40 -23.74 5.45
C SER A 122 -12.25 -22.37 4.76
N LEU A 123 -11.29 -22.25 3.84
CA LEU A 123 -11.11 -21.01 3.07
C LEU A 123 -12.21 -20.80 2.05
N ARG A 124 -12.72 -21.89 1.45
CA ARG A 124 -13.79 -21.80 0.47
C ARG A 124 -15.07 -21.24 1.09
N GLN A 125 -15.48 -21.77 2.24
CA GLN A 125 -16.68 -21.28 2.92
C GLN A 125 -16.50 -19.82 3.35
N ALA A 126 -15.38 -19.47 4.00
CA ALA A 126 -15.12 -18.10 4.42
C ALA A 126 -15.08 -17.11 3.25
N LYS A 127 -14.52 -17.50 2.09
CA LYS A 127 -14.54 -16.68 0.86
C LYS A 127 -15.98 -16.48 0.36
N MET A 128 -16.80 -17.53 0.37
CA MET A 128 -18.20 -17.45 -0.04
C MET A 128 -19.01 -16.53 0.88
N ASP A 129 -18.85 -16.66 2.20
CA ASP A 129 -19.54 -15.83 3.18
C ASP A 129 -19.16 -14.34 3.03
N MET A 130 -17.86 -14.07 2.85
CA MET A 130 -17.33 -12.72 2.58
C MET A 130 -17.90 -12.13 1.29
N GLN A 131 -17.97 -12.90 0.21
CA GLN A 131 -18.54 -12.44 -1.06
C GLN A 131 -20.06 -12.23 -0.97
N ALA A 132 -20.77 -13.07 -0.22
CA ALA A 132 -22.21 -12.95 -0.02
C ALA A 132 -22.56 -11.63 0.69
N ILE A 133 -21.90 -11.33 1.81
CA ILE A 133 -22.16 -10.09 2.56
C ILE A 133 -21.74 -8.84 1.78
N GLN A 134 -20.62 -8.92 1.03
CA GLN A 134 -20.18 -7.82 0.16
C GLN A 134 -21.25 -7.50 -0.89
N ASN A 135 -21.78 -8.51 -1.55
CA ASN A 135 -22.81 -8.34 -2.57
C ASN A 135 -24.15 -7.86 -1.98
N GLU A 136 -24.53 -8.36 -0.81
CA GLU A 136 -25.72 -7.91 -0.08
C GLU A 136 -25.64 -6.41 0.24
N LYS A 137 -24.50 -5.94 0.76
CA LYS A 137 -24.32 -4.57 1.25
C LYS A 137 -23.90 -3.58 0.15
N ALA A 138 -23.36 -4.05 -0.97
CA ALA A 138 -22.82 -3.18 -2.03
C ALA A 138 -23.80 -2.11 -2.51
N LYS A 139 -25.05 -2.49 -2.80
CA LYS A 139 -26.07 -1.54 -3.29
C LYS A 139 -26.42 -0.48 -2.24
N GLU A 140 -26.54 -0.88 -0.97
CA GLU A 140 -26.85 0.05 0.11
C GLU A 140 -25.69 1.01 0.35
N ILE A 141 -24.45 0.52 0.44
CA ILE A 141 -23.25 1.34 0.61
C ILE A 141 -23.12 2.37 -0.52
N ILE A 142 -23.29 1.95 -1.78
CA ILE A 142 -23.26 2.84 -2.94
C ILE A 142 -24.34 3.95 -2.82
N SER A 143 -25.56 3.59 -2.41
CA SER A 143 -26.65 4.55 -2.22
C SER A 143 -26.38 5.54 -1.08
N LEU A 144 -25.73 5.10 0.00
CA LEU A 144 -25.38 5.95 1.13
C LEU A 144 -24.29 6.96 0.76
N TYR A 145 -23.25 6.55 0.03
CA TYR A 145 -22.24 7.50 -0.48
C TYR A 145 -22.82 8.51 -1.46
N ALA A 146 -23.73 8.09 -2.35
CA ALA A 146 -24.42 9.01 -3.25
C ALA A 146 -25.27 10.05 -2.48
N SER A 147 -25.84 9.67 -1.34
CA SER A 147 -26.58 10.57 -0.46
C SER A 147 -25.65 11.52 0.30
N LEU A 148 -24.47 11.04 0.71
CA LEU A 148 -23.45 11.81 1.43
C LEU A 148 -22.91 12.93 0.54
N ASP A 149 -22.62 12.63 -0.72
CA ASP A 149 -22.17 13.61 -1.71
C ASP A 149 -23.17 14.76 -1.87
N ARG A 150 -24.45 14.45 -2.07
CA ARG A 150 -25.53 15.45 -2.17
C ARG A 150 -25.64 16.32 -0.92
N LEU A 151 -25.43 15.73 0.26
CA LEU A 151 -25.42 16.49 1.51
C LEU A 151 -24.18 17.37 1.64
N MET A 152 -23.01 16.89 1.19
CA MET A 152 -21.78 17.67 1.17
C MET A 152 -21.86 18.85 0.20
N GLU A 153 -22.40 18.68 -1.00
CA GLU A 153 -22.65 19.77 -1.95
C GLU A 153 -23.57 20.86 -1.35
N LYS A 154 -24.65 20.42 -0.68
CA LYS A 154 -25.56 21.33 0.04
C LYS A 154 -24.86 22.07 1.17
N TYR A 155 -24.02 21.36 1.94
CA TYR A 155 -23.25 21.94 3.04
C TYR A 155 -22.22 22.95 2.55
N LEU A 156 -21.52 22.69 1.44
CA LEU A 156 -20.59 23.65 0.84
C LEU A 156 -21.30 24.92 0.35
N SER A 157 -22.55 24.78 -0.12
CA SER A 157 -23.37 25.90 -0.58
C SER A 157 -24.04 26.68 0.56
N HIS A 158 -24.25 26.05 1.72
CA HIS A 158 -24.95 26.61 2.89
C HIS A 158 -24.31 26.14 4.21
N PRO A 159 -23.04 26.50 4.47
CA PRO A 159 -22.28 25.98 5.61
C PRO A 159 -22.84 26.43 6.97
N GLU A 160 -23.64 27.50 6.99
CA GLU A 160 -24.28 28.07 8.17
C GLU A 160 -25.42 27.20 8.74
N LYS A 161 -25.90 26.18 8.02
CA LYS A 161 -27.01 25.32 8.45
C LYS A 161 -26.52 24.16 9.35
N PRO A 162 -26.74 24.20 10.68
CA PRO A 162 -26.21 23.19 11.61
C PRO A 162 -26.83 21.80 11.41
N ASP A 163 -28.02 21.70 10.81
CA ASP A 163 -28.70 20.43 10.52
C ASP A 163 -27.95 19.61 9.46
N LEU A 164 -27.37 20.25 8.46
CA LEU A 164 -26.61 19.57 7.41
C LEU A 164 -25.39 18.84 7.97
N LYS A 165 -24.67 19.48 8.91
CA LYS A 165 -23.53 18.85 9.58
C LYS A 165 -23.95 17.62 10.39
N ARG A 166 -25.10 17.69 11.06
CA ARG A 166 -25.65 16.55 11.84
C ARG A 166 -26.08 15.40 10.94
N GLU A 167 -26.72 15.69 9.80
CA GLU A 167 -27.11 14.68 8.82
C GLU A 167 -25.91 14.00 8.17
N ILE A 168 -24.87 14.77 7.81
CA ILE A 168 -23.59 14.25 7.31
C ILE A 168 -22.98 13.26 8.31
N ILE A 169 -22.90 13.63 9.59
CA ILE A 169 -22.34 12.75 10.64
C ILE A 169 -23.16 11.46 10.74
N ARG A 170 -24.50 11.54 10.82
CA ARG A 170 -25.36 10.35 10.89
C ARG A 170 -25.18 9.41 9.70
N LEU A 171 -25.02 9.99 8.51
CA LEU A 171 -24.85 9.20 7.30
C LEU A 171 -23.47 8.54 7.23
N LYS A 172 -22.41 9.24 7.68
CA LYS A 172 -21.08 8.66 7.85
C LYS A 172 -21.11 7.48 8.83
N ASP A 173 -21.73 7.64 10.00
CA ASP A 173 -21.84 6.58 11.00
C ASP A 173 -22.57 5.35 10.43
N LYS A 174 -23.64 5.56 9.64
CA LYS A 174 -24.36 4.46 8.96
C LYS A 174 -23.48 3.75 7.93
N ILE A 175 -22.73 4.49 7.11
CA ILE A 175 -21.79 3.92 6.15
C ILE A 175 -20.74 3.07 6.87
N GLU A 176 -20.12 3.62 7.92
CA GLU A 176 -19.10 2.94 8.72
C GLU A 176 -19.63 1.65 9.34
N GLN A 177 -20.89 1.63 9.78
CA GLN A 177 -21.54 0.42 10.29
C GLN A 177 -21.62 -0.69 9.23
N HIS A 178 -22.12 -0.38 8.02
CA HIS A 178 -22.22 -1.35 6.93
C HIS A 178 -20.84 -1.82 6.45
N GLU A 179 -19.88 -0.90 6.33
CA GLU A 179 -18.50 -1.22 5.98
C GLU A 179 -17.86 -2.14 7.03
N LYS A 180 -18.07 -1.88 8.32
CA LYS A 180 -17.55 -2.71 9.41
C LYS A 180 -18.08 -4.13 9.34
N GLU A 181 -19.37 -4.31 9.04
CA GLU A 181 -19.95 -5.64 8.81
C GLU A 181 -19.22 -6.38 7.68
N VAL A 182 -19.03 -5.75 6.52
CA VAL A 182 -18.31 -6.35 5.38
C VAL A 182 -16.85 -6.65 5.74
N TYR A 183 -16.13 -5.69 6.33
CA TYR A 183 -14.70 -5.81 6.56
C TYR A 183 -14.35 -6.83 7.66
N ASN A 184 -15.27 -7.11 8.58
CA ASN A 184 -15.07 -8.20 9.55
C ASN A 184 -14.99 -9.58 8.86
N HIS A 185 -15.77 -9.81 7.80
CA HIS A 185 -15.65 -11.05 7.02
C HIS A 185 -14.33 -11.12 6.24
N TYR A 186 -13.81 -9.99 5.75
CA TYR A 186 -12.46 -9.94 5.18
C TYR A 186 -11.39 -10.30 6.21
N LYS A 187 -11.52 -9.78 7.44
CA LYS A 187 -10.61 -10.08 8.56
C LYS A 187 -10.64 -11.57 8.92
N ASP A 188 -11.82 -12.17 9.00
CA ASP A 188 -11.98 -13.60 9.29
C ASP A 188 -11.40 -14.48 8.18
N TYR A 189 -11.67 -14.12 6.92
CA TYR A 189 -11.10 -14.80 5.77
C TYR A 189 -9.57 -14.71 5.76
N LEU A 190 -9.02 -13.51 5.96
CA LEU A 190 -7.58 -13.29 6.03
C LEU A 190 -6.93 -14.07 7.18
N ARG A 191 -7.57 -14.12 8.36
CA ARG A 191 -7.07 -14.89 9.51
C ARG A 191 -6.90 -16.37 9.16
N LEU A 192 -7.97 -17.00 8.64
CA LEU A 192 -7.93 -18.40 8.22
C LEU A 192 -6.89 -18.61 7.11
N LYS A 193 -6.81 -17.67 6.15
CA LYS A 193 -5.84 -17.73 5.05
C LYS A 193 -4.40 -17.66 5.55
N SER A 194 -4.14 -16.81 6.54
CA SER A 194 -2.83 -16.71 7.22
C SER A 194 -2.48 -18.00 7.96
N GLU A 195 -3.44 -18.60 8.68
CA GLU A 195 -3.24 -19.89 9.37
C GLU A 195 -2.86 -21.00 8.38
N VAL A 196 -3.57 -21.11 7.25
CA VAL A 196 -3.25 -22.07 6.18
C VAL A 196 -1.89 -21.79 5.57
N TYR A 197 -1.57 -20.52 5.28
CA TYR A 197 -0.27 -20.13 4.73
C TYR A 197 0.87 -20.55 5.65
N ILE A 198 0.74 -20.30 6.96
CA ILE A 198 1.76 -20.67 7.95
C ILE A 198 1.93 -22.18 8.02
N GLN A 199 0.82 -22.93 8.12
CA GLN A 199 0.83 -24.40 8.20
C GLN A 199 1.44 -25.04 6.95
N LYS A 200 1.13 -24.52 5.76
CA LYS A 200 1.60 -25.05 4.47
C LYS A 200 2.78 -24.27 3.88
N SER A 201 3.49 -23.49 4.69
CA SER A 201 4.43 -22.49 4.14
C SER A 201 5.54 -23.10 3.29
N SER A 202 6.10 -24.25 3.68
CA SER A 202 7.09 -24.96 2.87
C SER A 202 6.53 -25.42 1.53
N GLU A 203 5.29 -25.89 1.49
CA GLU A 203 4.62 -26.33 0.27
C GLU A 203 4.36 -25.13 -0.66
N ILE A 204 3.84 -24.04 -0.13
CA ILE A 204 3.55 -22.81 -0.89
C ILE A 204 4.85 -22.21 -1.45
N LYS A 205 5.92 -22.11 -0.63
CA LYS A 205 7.24 -21.68 -1.10
C LYS A 205 7.80 -22.59 -2.19
N ASN A 206 7.58 -23.89 -2.09
CA ASN A 206 7.95 -24.83 -3.15
C ASN A 206 7.13 -24.62 -4.44
N LEU A 207 5.85 -24.25 -4.34
CA LEU A 207 5.03 -23.89 -5.51
C LEU A 207 5.53 -22.61 -6.17
N PHE A 208 5.85 -21.56 -5.42
CA PHE A 208 6.48 -20.35 -5.97
C PHE A 208 7.83 -20.65 -6.63
N LYS A 209 8.67 -21.46 -5.98
CA LYS A 209 9.95 -21.90 -6.55
C LYS A 209 9.76 -22.71 -7.83
N LYS A 210 8.77 -23.61 -7.87
CA LYS A 210 8.41 -24.40 -9.05
C LYS A 210 7.95 -23.49 -10.19
N PHE A 211 7.06 -22.54 -9.90
CA PHE A 211 6.56 -21.56 -10.88
C PHE A 211 7.71 -20.76 -11.50
N ARG A 212 8.60 -20.17 -10.68
CA ARG A 212 9.78 -19.44 -11.18
C ARG A 212 10.77 -20.33 -11.94
N SER A 213 10.98 -21.56 -11.50
CA SER A 213 11.87 -22.49 -12.21
C SER A 213 11.31 -22.87 -13.58
N GLN A 214 9.99 -23.02 -13.70
CA GLN A 214 9.32 -23.24 -14.97
C GLN A 214 9.43 -22.00 -15.87
N LEU A 215 9.16 -20.79 -15.35
CA LEU A 215 9.38 -19.54 -16.09
C LEU A 215 10.80 -19.41 -16.63
N LYS A 216 11.80 -19.68 -15.78
CA LYS A 216 13.21 -19.63 -16.20
C LYS A 216 13.50 -20.58 -17.36
N ARG A 217 12.98 -21.82 -17.31
CA ARG A 217 13.15 -22.77 -18.41
C ARG A 217 12.51 -22.29 -19.71
N GLU A 218 11.33 -21.68 -19.64
CA GLU A 218 10.67 -21.08 -20.80
C GLU A 218 11.50 -19.93 -21.38
N ILE A 219 12.06 -19.07 -20.52
CA ILE A 219 12.94 -17.97 -20.93
C ILE A 219 14.21 -18.51 -21.60
N ASP A 220 14.88 -19.49 -20.98
CA ASP A 220 16.13 -20.07 -21.49
C ASP A 220 15.94 -20.78 -22.85
N GLN A 221 14.72 -21.22 -23.17
CA GLN A 221 14.35 -21.84 -24.45
C GLN A 221 13.97 -20.83 -25.55
N LEU A 222 13.76 -19.56 -25.21
CA LEU A 222 13.26 -18.52 -26.13
C LEU A 222 14.25 -17.37 -26.40
N PRO A 223 15.57 -17.58 -26.49
CA PRO A 223 16.53 -16.47 -26.55
C PRO A 223 16.38 -15.57 -27.80
N SER A 224 15.68 -16.01 -28.85
CA SER A 224 15.46 -15.25 -30.07
C SER A 224 14.24 -14.33 -30.04
N ASP A 225 13.29 -14.49 -29.11
CA ASP A 225 12.10 -13.64 -28.98
C ASP A 225 12.27 -12.68 -27.79
N LEU A 226 13.00 -11.59 -28.02
CA LEU A 226 13.35 -10.62 -26.98
C LEU A 226 12.13 -10.02 -26.28
N ALA A 227 11.04 -9.75 -27.01
CA ALA A 227 9.83 -9.17 -26.45
C ALA A 227 9.16 -10.15 -25.48
N LYS A 228 9.00 -11.40 -25.89
CA LYS A 228 8.42 -12.44 -25.03
C LYS A 228 9.33 -12.76 -23.83
N VAL A 229 10.65 -12.80 -24.04
CA VAL A 229 11.63 -12.96 -22.94
C VAL A 229 11.49 -11.85 -21.91
N GLN A 230 11.42 -10.58 -22.33
CA GLN A 230 11.24 -9.46 -21.42
C GLN A 230 9.92 -9.54 -20.64
N GLN A 231 8.83 -9.94 -21.29
CA GLN A 231 7.54 -10.10 -20.60
C GLN A 231 7.56 -11.25 -19.59
N LEU A 232 8.19 -12.39 -19.92
CA LEU A 232 8.34 -13.51 -18.98
C LEU A 232 9.26 -13.15 -17.82
N GLN A 233 10.33 -12.39 -18.06
CA GLN A 233 11.20 -11.88 -17.01
C GLN A 233 10.46 -10.93 -16.08
N HIS A 234 9.65 -10.02 -16.63
CA HIS A 234 8.77 -9.13 -15.87
C HIS A 234 7.81 -9.91 -14.96
N ILE A 235 7.19 -10.97 -15.48
CA ILE A 235 6.31 -11.84 -14.68
C ILE A 235 7.09 -12.58 -13.59
N ASN A 236 8.30 -13.06 -13.89
CA ASN A 236 9.16 -13.71 -12.89
C ASN A 236 9.50 -12.77 -11.73
N ASP A 237 9.88 -11.53 -12.04
CA ASP A 237 10.22 -10.51 -11.05
C ASP A 237 9.00 -10.08 -10.22
N LEU A 238 7.84 -9.92 -10.87
CA LEU A 238 6.57 -9.61 -10.19
C LEU A 238 6.18 -10.74 -9.23
N THR A 239 6.32 -11.99 -9.66
CA THR A 239 5.98 -13.16 -8.84
C THR A 239 6.90 -13.29 -7.63
N LEU A 240 8.19 -12.95 -7.79
CA LEU A 240 9.14 -12.92 -6.67
C LEU A 240 8.80 -11.84 -5.65
N LYS A 241 8.53 -10.61 -6.09
CA LYS A 241 8.07 -9.53 -5.19
C LYS A 241 6.76 -9.89 -4.50
N PHE A 242 5.85 -10.54 -5.21
CA PHE A 242 4.59 -11.00 -4.65
C PHE A 242 4.79 -12.07 -3.55
N GLU A 243 5.66 -13.06 -3.77
CA GLU A 243 6.02 -14.04 -2.72
C GLU A 243 6.57 -13.33 -1.46
N LEU A 244 7.44 -12.34 -1.64
CA LEU A 244 7.99 -11.56 -0.53
C LEU A 244 6.90 -10.77 0.21
N ALA A 245 6.00 -10.11 -0.52
CA ALA A 245 4.89 -9.36 0.06
C ALA A 245 3.97 -10.24 0.90
N ILE A 246 3.54 -11.40 0.37
CA ILE A 246 2.64 -12.29 1.11
C ILE A 246 3.33 -12.93 2.32
N ASP A 247 4.62 -13.29 2.25
CA ASP A 247 5.35 -13.87 3.39
C ASP A 247 5.47 -12.85 4.52
N VAL A 248 5.76 -11.58 4.19
CA VAL A 248 5.82 -10.50 5.17
C VAL A 248 4.46 -10.29 5.84
N PHE A 249 3.38 -10.24 5.06
CA PHE A 249 2.06 -9.90 5.57
C PHE A 249 1.43 -11.06 6.37
N TYR A 250 1.38 -12.29 5.82
CA TYR A 250 0.77 -13.43 6.50
C TYR A 250 1.48 -13.84 7.78
N ARG A 251 2.80 -13.65 7.86
CA ARG A 251 3.57 -13.91 9.08
C ARG A 251 3.62 -12.71 10.02
N GLN A 252 2.98 -11.59 9.65
CA GLN A 252 3.01 -10.33 10.39
C GLN A 252 4.42 -9.78 10.64
N LYS A 253 5.37 -10.08 9.75
CA LYS A 253 6.75 -9.55 9.83
C LYS A 253 6.80 -8.04 9.66
N ASN A 254 5.78 -7.45 9.03
CA ASN A 254 5.63 -5.99 8.94
C ASN A 254 5.49 -5.29 10.31
N LYS A 255 5.39 -6.04 11.42
CA LYS A 255 5.49 -5.52 12.79
C LYS A 255 6.94 -5.46 13.31
N GLU A 256 7.87 -6.10 12.62
CA GLU A 256 9.28 -6.13 12.98
C GLU A 256 10.00 -4.89 12.45
N VAL A 257 10.93 -4.33 13.23
CA VAL A 257 11.63 -3.08 12.90
C VAL A 257 12.32 -3.12 11.53
N ASN A 258 12.93 -4.26 11.19
CA ASN A 258 13.70 -4.41 9.95
C ASN A 258 12.83 -4.64 8.72
N SER A 259 11.60 -5.11 8.90
CA SER A 259 10.69 -5.52 7.81
C SER A 259 9.45 -4.62 7.70
N VAL A 260 9.39 -3.54 8.50
CA VAL A 260 8.23 -2.66 8.67
C VAL A 260 7.80 -1.95 7.39
N LEU A 261 8.72 -1.78 6.42
CA LEU A 261 8.46 -1.15 5.12
C LEU A 261 8.40 -2.14 3.96
N ASP A 262 8.77 -3.41 4.18
CA ASP A 262 8.99 -4.38 3.10
C ASP A 262 7.71 -4.68 2.34
N PHE A 263 6.59 -4.75 3.06
CA PHE A 263 5.29 -4.93 2.42
C PHE A 263 4.91 -3.71 1.58
N GLN A 264 5.06 -2.49 2.11
CA GLN A 264 4.73 -1.24 1.41
C GLN A 264 5.56 -1.09 0.13
N VAL A 265 6.86 -1.38 0.21
CA VAL A 265 7.77 -1.30 -0.95
C VAL A 265 7.34 -2.30 -2.02
N ASN A 266 7.15 -3.57 -1.66
CA ASN A 266 6.72 -4.59 -2.63
C ASN A 266 5.32 -4.27 -3.19
N TYR A 267 4.38 -3.82 -2.37
CA TYR A 267 3.03 -3.42 -2.78
C TYR A 267 3.07 -2.33 -3.87
N LEU A 268 3.83 -1.26 -3.64
CA LEU A 268 3.95 -0.15 -4.60
C LEU A 268 4.66 -0.59 -5.89
N GLU A 269 5.74 -1.35 -5.79
CA GLU A 269 6.47 -1.85 -6.96
C GLU A 269 5.60 -2.81 -7.79
N ILE A 270 4.84 -3.71 -7.15
CA ILE A 270 3.94 -4.65 -7.85
C ILE A 270 2.84 -3.90 -8.59
N HIS A 271 2.18 -2.91 -7.98
CA HIS A 271 1.18 -2.12 -8.67
C HIS A 271 1.77 -1.35 -9.87
N ALA A 272 2.99 -0.81 -9.74
CA ALA A 272 3.68 -0.18 -10.86
C ALA A 272 4.00 -1.19 -11.98
N MET A 273 4.40 -2.41 -11.62
CA MET A 273 4.63 -3.51 -12.58
C MET A 273 3.35 -3.98 -13.28
N MET A 274 2.19 -3.85 -12.63
CA MET A 274 0.88 -4.11 -13.25
C MET A 274 0.36 -2.93 -14.08
N SER A 275 1.18 -1.88 -14.27
CA SER A 275 0.83 -0.64 -14.98
C SER A 275 -0.27 0.20 -14.30
N ASN A 276 -0.49 0.01 -13.01
CA ASN A 276 -1.36 0.90 -12.24
C ASN A 276 -0.65 2.24 -12.01
N CYS A 277 -1.43 3.32 -11.90
CA CYS A 277 -0.90 4.58 -11.38
C CYS A 277 -0.64 4.41 -9.88
N VAL A 278 0.61 4.61 -9.47
CA VAL A 278 1.04 4.44 -8.07
C VAL A 278 1.50 5.77 -7.52
N GLU A 279 0.81 6.22 -6.47
CA GLU A 279 1.20 7.38 -5.68
C GLU A 279 1.28 6.99 -4.21
N PHE A 280 2.32 7.45 -3.52
CA PHE A 280 2.51 7.22 -2.09
C PHE A 280 3.00 8.49 -1.39
N PHE A 281 2.17 9.02 -0.50
CA PHE A 281 2.50 10.21 0.28
C PHE A 281 2.11 10.01 1.75
N CYS A 282 3.02 10.34 2.66
CA CYS A 282 2.71 10.62 4.05
C CYS A 282 2.28 12.09 4.19
N LYS A 283 1.81 12.51 5.37
CA LYS A 283 1.26 13.87 5.60
C LYS A 283 2.07 15.02 4.98
N SER A 284 3.41 15.00 5.11
CA SER A 284 4.28 16.00 4.49
C SER A 284 5.03 15.50 3.26
N ALA A 285 4.81 14.25 2.85
CA ALA A 285 5.58 13.55 1.82
C ALA A 285 7.09 13.45 2.08
N GLU A 286 7.55 13.63 3.33
CA GLU A 286 8.97 13.71 3.65
C GLU A 286 9.52 12.43 4.30
N ASP A 287 9.11 12.13 5.53
CA ASP A 287 9.80 11.12 6.37
C ASP A 287 9.50 9.68 5.91
N ARG A 288 8.26 9.21 6.12
CA ARG A 288 7.85 7.87 5.69
C ARG A 288 7.85 7.68 4.17
N THR A 289 7.52 8.73 3.42
CA THR A 289 7.59 8.71 1.95
C THR A 289 9.02 8.60 1.47
N GLY A 290 9.93 9.41 1.99
CA GLY A 290 11.35 9.35 1.65
C GLY A 290 11.94 7.97 1.92
N ARG A 291 11.68 7.37 3.08
CA ARG A 291 12.20 6.03 3.42
C ARG A 291 11.68 4.91 2.51
N VAL A 292 10.42 5.00 2.08
CA VAL A 292 9.84 4.03 1.14
C VAL A 292 10.41 4.24 -0.27
N ASP A 293 10.55 5.50 -0.70
CA ASP A 293 11.15 5.85 -1.99
C ASP A 293 12.61 5.43 -2.05
N ASP A 294 13.40 5.73 -1.02
CA ASP A 294 14.80 5.30 -0.88
C ASP A 294 14.92 3.78 -1.10
N LYS A 295 14.09 2.98 -0.44
CA LYS A 295 14.11 1.52 -0.57
C LYS A 295 13.66 1.01 -1.95
N ILE A 296 12.72 1.71 -2.61
CA ILE A 296 12.35 1.43 -4.00
C ILE A 296 13.53 1.74 -4.94
N GLN A 297 14.22 2.87 -4.74
CA GLN A 297 15.38 3.25 -5.52
C GLN A 297 16.54 2.25 -5.32
N GLU A 298 16.77 1.79 -4.09
CA GLU A 298 17.75 0.76 -3.77
C GLU A 298 17.49 -0.54 -4.54
N ASN A 299 16.24 -1.02 -4.52
CA ASN A 299 15.82 -2.20 -5.26
C ASN A 299 16.05 -2.04 -6.76
N LYS A 300 15.70 -0.88 -7.34
CA LYS A 300 15.89 -0.58 -8.76
C LYS A 300 17.36 -0.49 -9.14
N ALA A 301 18.19 0.12 -8.30
CA ALA A 301 19.64 0.20 -8.52
C ALA A 301 20.26 -1.20 -8.47
N PHE A 302 19.87 -2.03 -7.50
CA PHE A 302 20.32 -3.42 -7.43
C PHE A 302 19.92 -4.19 -8.70
N GLN A 303 18.66 -4.10 -9.12
CA GLN A 303 18.17 -4.73 -10.34
C GLN A 303 18.93 -4.28 -11.59
N ALA A 304 19.25 -2.99 -11.70
CA ALA A 304 20.03 -2.47 -12.83
C ALA A 304 21.45 -3.04 -12.88
N ILE A 305 22.07 -3.31 -11.72
CA ILE A 305 23.43 -3.87 -11.63
C ILE A 305 23.43 -5.38 -11.91
N PHE A 306 22.50 -6.12 -11.30
CA PHE A 306 22.52 -7.59 -11.27
C PHE A 306 21.52 -8.25 -12.22
N GLY A 307 20.63 -7.48 -12.86
CA GLY A 307 19.60 -8.01 -13.76
C GLY A 307 18.54 -8.86 -13.06
N ARG A 308 18.40 -8.76 -11.73
CA ARG A 308 17.43 -9.53 -10.94
C ARG A 308 16.98 -8.77 -9.70
N VAL A 309 15.78 -9.10 -9.19
CA VAL A 309 15.28 -8.58 -7.91
C VAL A 309 16.17 -9.05 -6.75
N PRO A 310 16.45 -8.20 -5.74
CA PRO A 310 17.13 -8.63 -4.53
C PRO A 310 16.30 -9.68 -3.77
N PHE A 311 16.97 -10.73 -3.29
CA PHE A 311 16.36 -11.85 -2.60
C PHE A 311 17.32 -12.47 -1.58
N GLY A 312 17.03 -12.24 -0.30
CA GLY A 312 17.77 -12.83 0.82
C GLY A 312 18.77 -11.88 1.48
N PRO A 313 19.43 -12.33 2.56
CA PRO A 313 20.25 -11.48 3.41
C PRO A 313 21.54 -10.99 2.74
N GLU A 314 22.15 -11.78 1.85
CA GLU A 314 23.38 -11.40 1.14
C GLU A 314 23.16 -10.20 0.21
N ASP A 315 22.04 -10.18 -0.51
CA ASP A 315 21.67 -9.06 -1.37
C ASP A 315 21.37 -7.80 -0.54
N GLN A 316 20.70 -7.97 0.61
CA GLN A 316 20.43 -6.86 1.53
C GLN A 316 21.73 -6.28 2.10
N GLU A 317 22.69 -7.12 2.48
CA GLU A 317 24.01 -6.67 2.93
C GLU A 317 24.75 -5.89 1.82
N TYR A 318 24.64 -6.34 0.57
CA TYR A 318 25.21 -5.61 -0.56
C TYR A 318 24.54 -4.24 -0.75
N ILE A 319 23.21 -4.20 -0.70
CA ILE A 319 22.45 -2.94 -0.80
C ILE A 319 22.90 -1.97 0.29
N ASP A 320 22.86 -2.40 1.54
CA ASP A 320 23.17 -1.58 2.71
C ASP A 320 24.59 -1.00 2.64
N LYS A 321 25.55 -1.79 2.13
CA LYS A 321 26.96 -1.44 2.09
C LYS A 321 27.35 -0.59 0.88
N PHE A 322 26.76 -0.84 -0.29
CA PHE A 322 27.25 -0.27 -1.56
C PHE A 322 26.24 0.60 -2.30
N ILE A 323 24.94 0.37 -2.12
CA ILE A 323 23.88 1.07 -2.85
C ILE A 323 23.25 2.16 -1.97
N SER A 324 22.81 1.81 -0.76
CA SER A 324 22.17 2.73 0.19
C SER A 324 22.96 4.02 0.43
N PRO A 325 24.30 3.99 0.62
CA PRO A 325 25.07 5.23 0.82
C PRO A 325 25.00 6.21 -0.34
N LEU A 326 24.84 5.73 -1.58
CA LEU A 326 24.78 6.57 -2.77
C LEU A 326 23.39 7.18 -2.96
N ILE A 327 22.34 6.42 -2.66
CA ILE A 327 20.95 6.86 -2.79
C ILE A 327 20.61 7.85 -1.68
N HIS A 328 20.98 7.54 -0.43
CA HIS A 328 20.65 8.36 0.72
C HIS A 328 21.32 9.74 0.71
N GLN A 329 22.45 9.93 0.01
CA GLN A 329 23.09 11.23 -0.19
C GLN A 329 22.17 12.28 -0.84
N TYR A 330 21.24 11.84 -1.67
CA TYR A 330 20.28 12.71 -2.35
C TYR A 330 18.88 12.64 -1.74
N SER A 331 18.69 11.85 -0.68
CA SER A 331 17.40 11.67 -0.04
C SER A 331 16.97 12.91 0.74
N VAL A 332 15.69 13.26 0.57
CA VAL A 332 15.02 14.34 1.32
C VAL A 332 14.97 14.01 2.82
N SER A 333 15.04 12.72 3.20
CA SER A 333 15.01 12.24 4.58
C SER A 333 16.28 12.58 5.38
N GLN A 334 17.46 12.48 4.75
CA GLN A 334 18.74 12.93 5.34
C GLN A 334 18.81 14.44 5.49
N ASN A 335 18.41 15.18 4.46
CA ASN A 335 18.43 16.65 4.45
C ASN A 335 17.67 17.28 5.63
N ASN A 336 16.58 16.65 6.07
CA ASN A 336 15.82 17.12 7.23
C ASN A 336 16.39 16.67 8.58
N THR A 337 17.04 15.50 8.64
CA THR A 337 17.72 15.02 9.85
C THR A 337 18.95 15.89 10.13
N GLU A 338 19.72 16.23 9.10
CA GLU A 338 20.85 17.16 9.22
C GLU A 338 20.38 18.58 9.53
N LYS A 339 19.36 19.12 8.83
CA LYS A 339 18.79 20.45 9.15
C LYS A 339 18.25 20.54 10.58
N LYS A 340 17.71 19.46 11.15
CA LYS A 340 17.28 19.40 12.56
C LYS A 340 18.49 19.32 13.52
N PHE A 341 19.53 18.60 13.15
CA PHE A 341 20.77 18.46 13.93
C PHE A 341 21.57 19.77 14.02
N TRP A 342 21.67 20.51 12.91
CA TRP A 342 22.36 21.82 12.89
C TRP A 342 21.56 22.90 13.63
N ARG A 343 20.22 22.87 13.58
CA ARG A 343 19.36 23.78 14.32
C ARG A 343 19.33 23.53 15.83
N SER A 344 19.59 22.31 16.30
CA SER A 344 19.60 21.98 17.73
C SER A 344 20.93 22.32 18.43
N ARG A 345 22.01 22.50 17.67
CA ARG A 345 23.34 22.82 18.21
C ARG A 345 23.70 24.31 18.21
N GLY A 346 22.84 25.20 17.71
CA GLY A 346 23.12 26.64 17.70
C GLY A 346 24.43 27.00 16.98
N ALA A 347 24.90 26.14 16.08
CA ALA A 347 26.10 26.40 15.30
C ALA A 347 25.70 27.16 14.04
N ASP A 348 26.39 28.28 13.80
CA ASP A 348 26.32 29.02 12.55
C ASP A 348 26.50 28.06 11.36
N GLN A 349 25.67 28.24 10.34
CA GLN A 349 25.82 27.49 9.09
C GLN A 349 27.27 27.67 8.60
N PRO A 350 28.03 26.60 8.31
CA PRO A 350 29.22 26.78 7.49
C PRO A 350 28.76 27.33 6.15
N SER A 351 29.31 28.49 5.77
CA SER A 351 29.03 29.14 4.51
C SER A 351 29.23 28.14 3.37
N THR A 352 28.13 27.67 2.78
CA THR A 352 28.20 26.94 1.52
C THR A 352 28.61 27.95 0.46
N GLN A 353 29.91 28.00 0.18
CA GLN A 353 30.38 28.43 -1.13
C GLN A 353 29.72 27.52 -2.15
N SER A 354 28.82 28.10 -2.94
CA SER A 354 28.26 27.49 -4.15
C SER A 354 29.41 27.20 -5.12
N PRO A 355 29.61 25.95 -5.58
CA PRO A 355 30.12 25.77 -6.92
C PRO A 355 28.94 25.94 -7.88
N PHE A 356 29.19 26.44 -9.07
CA PHE A 356 28.24 26.66 -10.18
C PHE A 356 27.46 28.00 -10.19
N THR A 357 28.20 29.07 -10.46
CA THR A 357 27.73 30.09 -11.41
C THR A 357 28.02 29.60 -12.83
N CYS A 358 26.98 29.22 -13.57
CA CYS A 358 27.05 29.23 -15.04
C CYS A 358 26.77 30.68 -15.49
N GLN A 359 27.80 31.32 -16.05
CA GLN A 359 27.61 32.48 -16.93
C GLN A 359 27.56 31.97 -18.37
N ASN A 360 26.68 32.59 -19.17
CA ASN A 360 26.56 32.37 -20.62
C ASN A 360 27.88 32.61 -21.37
#